data_AF-A0A433VAX2-F1
#
_entry.id   AF-A0A433VAX2-F1
#
_cell.length_a   1.000
_cell.length_b   1.000
_cell.length_c   1.000
_cell.angle_alpha   90.00
_cell.angle_beta   90.00
_cell.angle_gamma   90.00
#
_symmetry.space_group_name_H-M   'P 1'
#
loop_
_entity.id
_entity.type
_entity.pdbx_description
1 polymer ?
#
loop_
_entity_poly.entity_id
_entity_poly.type
_entity_poly.pdbx_seq_one_letter_code
_entity_poly.pdbx_strand_id
1 'polypeptide(L)'
;MNNHKELFTIGHSNHSSEAFIQLLKQHEVTAIADVRSHPYSRQNPQFTQAALKATLLEVGIYYVFLGKELGAVCQVTLIVM
;
A
#
# COMPACT_ATOMS: atom_id res chain seq x y z
N MET A 1 -2.15 -28.67 -1.14
CA MET A 1 -2.58 -27.33 -1.60
C MET A 1 -1.40 -26.39 -1.38
N ASN A 2 -0.68 -26.06 -2.44
CA ASN A 2 0.47 -25.18 -2.33
C ASN A 2 -0.06 -23.76 -2.16
N ASN A 3 -0.11 -23.28 -0.91
CA ASN A 3 -0.44 -21.90 -0.57
C ASN A 3 0.72 -21.00 -0.99
N HIS A 4 0.86 -20.74 -2.29
CA HIS A 4 1.73 -19.69 -2.78
C HIS A 4 1.11 -18.35 -2.37
N LYS A 5 1.64 -17.77 -1.29
CA LYS A 5 1.32 -16.39 -0.91
C LYS A 5 2.15 -15.48 -1.81
N GLU A 6 1.51 -14.84 -2.78
CA GLU A 6 2.14 -13.86 -3.64
C GLU A 6 2.36 -12.55 -2.87
N LEU A 7 3.56 -11.98 -3.07
CA LEU A 7 4.02 -10.77 -2.41
C LEU A 7 4.29 -9.72 -3.49
N PHE A 8 3.52 -8.64 -3.47
CA PHE A 8 3.76 -7.50 -4.35
C PHE A 8 4.49 -6.39 -3.58
N THR A 9 5.24 -5.56 -4.28
CA THR A 9 5.84 -4.36 -3.70
C THR A 9 5.64 -3.22 -4.67
N ILE A 10 5.20 -2.06 -4.18
CA ILE A 10 4.97 -0.87 -4.98
C ILE A 10 5.66 0.32 -4.31
N GLY A 11 6.48 1.04 -5.07
CA GLY A 11 7.05 2.30 -4.62
C GLY A 11 6.12 3.46 -4.95
N HIS A 12 6.21 4.56 -4.21
CA HIS A 12 5.52 5.82 -4.50
C HIS A 12 6.09 6.58 -5.72
N SER A 13 6.65 5.89 -6.73
CA SER A 13 7.42 6.48 -7.82
C SER A 13 6.55 7.32 -8.76
N ASN A 14 6.36 8.62 -8.49
CA ASN A 14 5.69 9.62 -9.34
C ASN A 14 4.32 9.24 -9.95
N HIS A 15 3.72 8.12 -9.56
CA HIS A 15 2.43 7.70 -10.07
C HIS A 15 1.33 8.60 -9.50
N SER A 16 0.39 9.01 -10.35
CA SER A 16 -0.85 9.59 -9.86
C SER A 16 -1.63 8.56 -9.03
N SER A 17 -2.52 9.03 -8.17
CA SER A 17 -3.43 8.18 -7.37
C SER A 17 -4.18 7.17 -8.25
N GLU A 18 -4.58 7.57 -9.45
CA GLU A 18 -5.35 6.76 -10.37
C GLU A 18 -4.51 5.63 -10.96
N ALA A 19 -3.29 5.93 -11.41
CA ALA A 19 -2.36 4.93 -11.95
C ALA A 19 -1.98 3.90 -10.87
N PHE A 20 -1.79 4.37 -9.63
CA PHE A 20 -1.55 3.51 -8.48
C PHE A 20 -2.71 2.53 -8.27
N ILE A 21 -3.96 3.02 -8.19
CA ILE A 21 -5.15 2.18 -8.01
C ILE A 21 -5.33 1.17 -9.15
N GLN A 22 -5.09 1.60 -10.40
CA GLN A 22 -5.19 0.69 -11.56
C GLN A 22 -4.21 -0.47 -11.44
N LEU A 23 -2.98 -0.21 -10.98
CA LEU A 23 -1.99 -1.27 -10.77
C LEU A 23 -2.44 -2.25 -9.68
N LEU A 24 -3.02 -1.75 -8.59
CA LEU A 24 -3.57 -2.61 -7.54
C LEU A 24 -4.68 -3.52 -8.07
N LYS A 25 -5.60 -2.96 -8.85
CA LYS A 25 -6.71 -3.71 -9.45
C LYS A 25 -6.23 -4.74 -10.46
N GLN A 26 -5.24 -4.39 -11.29
CA GLN A 26 -4.65 -5.30 -12.27
C GLN A 26 -4.04 -6.53 -11.62
N HIS A 27 -3.47 -6.38 -10.42
CA HIS A 27 -2.88 -7.46 -9.64
C HIS A 27 -3.84 -8.04 -8.59
N GLU A 28 -5.14 -7.71 -8.66
CA GLU A 28 -6.19 -8.19 -7.75
C GLU A 28 -5.85 -7.97 -6.25
N VAL A 29 -5.13 -6.90 -5.96
CA VAL A 29 -4.72 -6.57 -4.60
C VAL A 29 -5.94 -6.11 -3.80
N THR A 30 -6.22 -6.83 -2.72
CA THR A 30 -7.35 -6.55 -1.81
C THR A 30 -6.95 -5.80 -0.55
N ALA A 31 -5.65 -5.76 -0.23
CA ALA A 31 -5.13 -5.06 0.94
C ALA A 31 -3.74 -4.49 0.70
N ILE A 32 -3.48 -3.33 1.31
CA ILE A 32 -2.20 -2.64 1.35
C ILE A 32 -1.69 -2.64 2.78
N ALA A 33 -0.42 -3.01 2.95
CA ALA A 33 0.32 -2.73 4.16
C ALA A 33 1.30 -1.58 3.96
N ASP A 34 1.11 -0.54 4.75
CA ASP A 34 2.02 0.58 4.84
C ASP A 34 3.02 0.32 5.97
N VAL A 35 4.25 0.01 5.58
CA VAL A 35 5.36 -0.28 6.51
C VAL A 35 6.24 0.94 6.77
N ARG A 36 5.86 2.13 6.25
CA ARG A 36 6.64 3.35 6.42
C ARG A 36 6.62 3.77 7.89
N SER A 37 7.78 4.02 8.48
CA SER A 37 7.85 4.50 9.87
C SER A 37 7.21 5.89 10.05
N HIS A 38 7.26 6.71 9.01
CA HIS A 38 6.64 8.04 8.97
C HIS A 38 5.79 8.17 7.69
N PRO A 39 4.49 7.80 7.73
CA PRO A 39 3.61 7.85 6.56
C PRO A 39 3.09 9.28 6.30
N TYR A 40 4.01 10.23 6.32
CA TYR A 40 3.75 11.65 6.07
C TYR A 40 4.71 12.14 5.00
N SER A 41 4.16 12.55 3.86
CA SER A 41 4.92 13.19 2.80
C SER A 41 4.41 14.62 2.61
N ARG A 42 5.31 15.60 2.76
CA ARG A 42 5.03 17.00 2.42
C ARG A 42 4.94 17.23 0.91
N GLN A 43 5.65 16.43 0.13
CA GLN A 43 5.74 16.58 -1.32
C GLN A 43 4.57 15.88 -2.04
N ASN A 44 3.99 14.84 -1.42
CA ASN A 44 2.88 14.09 -1.97
C ASN A 44 1.74 13.94 -0.94
N PRO A 45 0.89 14.96 -0.77
CA PRO A 45 -0.21 14.93 0.20
C PRO A 45 -1.20 13.77 -0.03
N GLN A 46 -1.35 13.31 -1.28
CA GLN A 46 -2.18 12.17 -1.66
C GLN A 46 -1.68 10.82 -1.11
N PHE A 47 -0.38 10.72 -0.77
CA PHE A 47 0.21 9.52 -0.17
C PHE A 47 0.41 9.63 1.34
N THR A 48 -0.22 10.63 1.97
CA THR A 48 -0.37 10.64 3.44
C THR A 48 -1.28 9.49 3.87
N GLN A 49 -1.04 8.95 5.07
CA GLN A 49 -1.83 7.85 5.62
C GLN A 49 -3.35 8.08 5.51
N ALA A 50 -3.82 9.28 5.87
CA ALA A 50 -5.26 9.59 5.87
C ALA A 50 -5.84 9.61 4.46
N ALA A 51 -5.17 10.30 3.52
CA ALA A 51 -5.62 10.39 2.13
C ALA A 51 -5.58 9.02 1.45
N LEU A 52 -4.48 8.29 1.60
CA LEU A 52 -4.30 6.96 1.01
C LEU A 52 -5.35 5.97 1.54
N LYS A 53 -5.62 5.99 2.85
CA LYS A 53 -6.66 5.15 3.45
C LYS A 53 -8.04 5.46 2.88
N ALA A 54 -8.38 6.74 2.70
CA ALA A 54 -9.66 7.15 2.13
C ALA A 54 -9.79 6.67 0.67
N THR A 55 -8.78 6.94 -0.15
CA THR A 55 -8.76 6.53 -1.57
C THR A 55 -8.85 5.01 -1.73
N LEU A 56 -8.16 4.23 -0.90
CA LEU A 56 -8.22 2.77 -0.95
C LEU A 56 -9.60 2.24 -0.52
N LEU A 57 -10.20 2.85 0.50
CA LEU A 57 -11.53 2.47 0.97
C LEU A 57 -12.60 2.68 -0.11
N GLU A 58 -12.52 3.78 -0.87
CA GLU A 58 -13.44 4.08 -1.98
C GLU A 58 -13.42 3.00 -3.07
N VAL A 59 -12.28 2.31 -3.24
CA VAL A 59 -12.12 1.25 -4.24
C VAL A 59 -12.19 -0.16 -3.65
N GLY A 60 -12.55 -0.29 -2.37
CA GLY A 60 -12.73 -1.56 -1.68
C GLY A 60 -11.43 -2.26 -1.26
N ILE A 61 -10.32 -1.53 -1.18
CA ILE A 61 -9.01 -2.06 -0.78
C ILE A 61 -8.76 -1.72 0.68
N TYR A 62 -8.39 -2.72 1.48
CA TYR A 62 -8.07 -2.52 2.89
C TYR A 62 -6.71 -1.84 3.06
N TYR A 63 -6.61 -0.92 4.01
CA TYR A 63 -5.35 -0.30 4.38
C TYR A 63 -4.97 -0.69 5.81
N VAL A 64 -3.77 -1.24 5.97
CA VAL A 64 -3.20 -1.63 7.25
C VAL A 64 -1.90 -0.88 7.47
N PHE A 65 -1.80 -0.14 8.57
CA PHE A 65 -0.55 0.49 8.96
C PHE A 65 0.27 -0.50 9.77
N LEU A 66 1.40 -0.94 9.22
CA LEU A 66 2.34 -1.87 9.84
C LEU A 66 3.71 -1.25 10.07
N GLY A 67 3.88 0.06 9.87
CA GLY A 67 5.16 0.75 10.14
C GLY A 67 5.65 0.65 11.58
N LYS A 68 4.76 0.33 12.54
CA LYS A 68 5.11 0.06 13.94
C LYS A 68 5.60 -1.38 14.18
N GLU A 69 5.11 -2.36 13.43
CA GLU A 69 5.36 -3.79 13.68
C GLU A 69 6.36 -4.42 12.70
N LEU A 70 6.36 -3.97 11.44
CA LEU A 70 7.16 -4.52 10.34
C LEU A 70 8.26 -3.58 9.85
N GLY A 71 8.63 -2.56 10.63
CA GLY A 71 9.77 -1.68 10.33
C GLY A 71 11.13 -2.40 10.22
N ALA A 72 11.18 -3.74 10.36
CA ALA A 72 12.39 -4.52 10.18
C ALA A 72 12.23 -5.91 9.53
N VAL A 73 11.04 -6.54 9.39
CA VAL A 73 10.92 -7.84 8.70
C VAL A 73 9.45 -8.22 8.43
N CYS A 74 9.22 -8.92 7.32
CA CYS A 74 8.22 -10.00 7.11
C CYS A 74 7.00 -9.75 6.21
N GLN A 75 6.53 -10.88 5.65
CA GLN A 75 5.71 -11.11 4.46
C GLN A 75 4.33 -10.43 4.48
N VAL A 76 4.12 -9.43 3.61
CA VAL A 76 2.80 -8.82 3.39
C VAL A 76 2.53 -8.52 1.92
N THR A 77 1.39 -9.00 1.41
CA THR A 77 1.00 -9.04 -0.01
C THR A 77 1.06 -7.70 -0.76
N LEU A 78 1.21 -6.55 -0.11
CA LEU A 78 1.74 -5.35 -0.77
C LEU A 78 2.50 -4.45 0.20
N ILE A 79 3.78 -4.19 -0.10
CA ILE A 79 4.60 -3.16 0.59
C ILE A 79 4.49 -1.86 -0.19
N VAL A 80 3.96 -0.80 0.45
CA VAL A 80 4.15 0.58 -0.02
C VAL A 80 5.41 1.13 0.65
N MET A 81 6.47 1.33 -0.14
CA MET A 81 7.67 2.09 0.29
C MET A 81 7.40 3.59 0.26
#